data_AF-A0A6H9T006-F1
#
_entry.id   AF-A0A6H9T006-F1
#
_cell.length_a   1.000
_cell.length_b   1.000
_cell.length_c   1.000
_cell.angle_alpha   90.00
_cell.angle_beta   90.00
_cell.angle_gamma   90.00
#
_symmetry.space_group_name_H-M   'P 1'
#
loop_
_entity.id
_entity.type
_entity.pdbx_description
1 polymer ?
#
loop_
_entity_poly.entity_id
_entity_poly.type
_entity_poly.pdbx_seq_one_letter_code
_entity_poly.pdbx_strand_id
1 'polypeptide(L)'
;MTLNTEATRYGYTVPAYNIRAAIGYLLMRLANFSMQSVPDPDRRTYEISVKTGDSLDKIARQQGSTIDTLRALDPGIGTLRPGQVLKYRKAAIRKVIIGWQPMTTANVGRLYNTKAPDTYAKKLDYALATIQQRKEPVCTR
;
A
#
# COMPACT_ATOMS: atom_id res chain seq x y z
N MET A 1 -26.04 30.10 4.38
CA MET A 1 -25.49 28.74 4.30
C MET A 1 -24.38 28.63 5.33
N THR A 2 -24.76 28.36 6.57
CA THR A 2 -23.84 28.20 7.71
C THR A 2 -23.14 26.85 7.56
N LEU A 3 -21.83 26.87 7.33
CA LEU A 3 -21.01 25.65 7.34
C LEU A 3 -21.01 25.08 8.77
N ASN A 4 -21.38 23.80 8.88
CA ASN A 4 -21.40 23.04 10.14
C ASN A 4 -20.02 23.02 10.81
N THR A 5 -19.82 23.89 11.79
CA THR A 5 -18.59 24.06 12.58
C THR A 5 -18.40 22.95 13.64
N GLU A 6 -19.38 22.07 13.84
CA GLU A 6 -19.37 21.04 14.88
C GLU A 6 -18.66 19.76 14.47
N ALA A 7 -18.76 19.36 13.19
CA ALA A 7 -18.11 18.14 12.69
C ALA A 7 -16.58 18.24 12.69
N THR A 8 -16.03 19.45 12.51
CA THR A 8 -14.58 19.71 12.50
C THR A 8 -13.97 19.79 13.90
N ARG A 9 -14.74 19.99 14.98
CA ARG A 9 -14.23 19.97 16.37
C ARG A 9 -14.18 18.58 16.99
N TYR A 10 -15.00 17.64 16.54
CA TYR A 10 -15.09 16.29 17.13
C TYR A 10 -13.92 15.36 16.75
N GLY A 11 -13.28 15.58 15.59
CA GLY A 11 -12.15 14.74 15.15
C GLY A 11 -10.88 14.92 16.01
N TYR A 12 -10.68 16.09 16.60
CA TYR A 12 -9.46 16.43 17.36
C TYR A 12 -9.55 16.12 18.85
N THR A 13 -10.75 15.86 19.38
CA THR A 13 -11.01 15.80 20.83
C THR A 13 -11.09 14.39 21.40
N VAL A 14 -10.99 13.35 20.56
CA VAL A 14 -10.93 11.94 21.00
C VAL A 14 -9.47 11.45 20.91
N PRO A 15 -8.74 11.30 22.04
CA PRO A 15 -7.33 10.90 22.04
C PRO A 15 -7.05 9.62 21.23
N ALA A 16 -7.96 8.65 21.25
CA ALA A 16 -7.83 7.42 20.50
C ALA A 16 -7.73 7.63 18.97
N TYR A 17 -8.41 8.62 18.40
CA TYR A 17 -8.32 8.91 16.97
C TYR A 17 -6.98 9.53 16.59
N ASN A 18 -6.44 10.41 17.43
CA ASN A 18 -5.11 10.98 17.23
C ASN A 18 -4.03 9.90 17.25
N ILE A 19 -4.14 8.92 18.16
CA ILE A 19 -3.24 7.76 18.23
C ILE A 19 -3.34 6.92 16.95
N ARG A 20 -4.55 6.57 16.51
CA ARG A 20 -4.75 5.80 15.28
C ARG A 20 -4.22 6.52 14.05
N ALA A 21 -4.45 7.82 13.94
CA ALA A 21 -3.91 8.64 12.85
C ALA A 21 -2.38 8.68 12.87
N ALA A 22 -1.76 8.86 14.05
CA ALA A 22 -0.31 8.86 14.20
C ALA A 22 0.30 7.50 13.80
N ILE A 23 -0.31 6.38 14.20
CA ILE A 23 0.12 5.03 13.79
C ILE A 23 0.00 4.87 12.27
N GLY A 24 -1.14 5.25 11.68
CA GLY A 24 -1.34 5.17 10.23
C GLY A 24 -0.32 6.00 9.45
N TYR A 25 -0.04 7.22 9.92
CA TYR A 25 0.97 8.08 9.33
C TYR A 25 2.38 7.50 9.46
N LEU A 26 2.74 6.96 10.63
CA LEU A 26 4.02 6.29 10.85
C LEU A 26 4.23 5.11 9.90
N LEU A 27 3.23 4.23 9.80
CA LEU A 27 3.26 3.11 8.87
C LEU A 27 3.44 3.62 7.43
N MET A 28 2.65 4.60 6.99
CA MET A 28 2.79 5.17 5.65
C MET A 28 4.20 5.70 5.37
N ARG A 29 4.86 6.32 6.35
CA ARG A 29 6.22 6.88 6.21
C ARG A 29 7.32 5.80 6.20
N LEU A 30 7.05 4.62 6.77
CA LEU A 30 7.98 3.48 6.79
C LEU A 30 7.74 2.50 5.64
N ALA A 31 6.65 2.58 4.92
CA ALA A 31 6.33 1.68 3.82
C ALA A 31 7.20 1.95 2.58
N ASN A 32 7.79 0.90 2.02
CA ASN A 32 8.36 0.90 0.68
C ASN A 32 7.26 0.54 -0.32
N PHE A 33 7.14 1.33 -1.38
CA PHE A 33 6.08 1.15 -2.37
C PHE A 33 6.63 0.82 -3.74
N SER A 34 5.86 0.06 -4.52
CA SER A 34 6.08 -0.13 -5.94
C SER A 34 4.76 -0.14 -6.71
N MET A 35 4.81 0.17 -8.00
CA MET A 35 3.68 -0.01 -8.90
C MET A 35 3.69 -1.46 -9.37
N GLN A 36 2.69 -2.24 -8.97
CA GLN A 36 2.56 -3.63 -9.38
C GLN A 36 1.20 -3.89 -10.01
N SER A 37 1.15 -4.91 -10.86
CA SER A 37 -0.10 -5.49 -11.31
C SER A 37 -0.82 -6.17 -10.15
N VAL A 38 -2.00 -5.65 -9.79
CA VAL A 38 -2.84 -6.21 -8.73
C VAL A 38 -4.09 -6.80 -9.37
N PRO A 39 -4.34 -8.12 -9.18
CA PRO A 39 -5.56 -8.76 -9.64
C PRO A 39 -6.81 -8.11 -9.04
N ASP A 40 -7.86 -8.03 -9.83
CA ASP A 40 -9.19 -7.66 -9.35
C ASP A 40 -9.74 -8.74 -8.38
N PRO A 41 -10.62 -8.38 -7.44
CA PRO A 41 -11.36 -9.38 -6.65
C PRO A 41 -12.03 -10.46 -7.49
N ASP A 42 -12.47 -10.13 -8.71
CA ASP A 42 -12.95 -11.13 -9.66
C ASP A 42 -11.78 -11.96 -10.23
N ARG A 43 -11.71 -13.22 -9.80
CA ARG A 43 -10.68 -14.18 -10.21
C ARG A 43 -11.04 -14.96 -11.48
N ARG A 44 -12.14 -14.63 -12.16
CA ARG A 44 -12.54 -15.28 -13.42
C ARG A 44 -11.51 -15.03 -14.50
N THR A 45 -11.15 -16.10 -15.21
CA THR A 45 -10.35 -16.01 -16.44
C THR A 45 -11.29 -15.85 -17.62
N TYR A 46 -10.95 -14.92 -18.50
CA TYR A 46 -11.66 -14.61 -19.73
C TYR A 46 -10.76 -14.89 -20.93
N GLU A 47 -11.36 -14.97 -22.11
CA GLU A 47 -10.65 -15.18 -23.36
C GLU A 47 -10.99 -14.07 -24.36
N ILE A 48 -9.99 -13.67 -25.16
CA ILE A 48 -10.16 -12.69 -26.23
C ILE A 48 -9.38 -13.14 -27.46
N SER A 49 -10.02 -13.05 -28.63
CA SER A 49 -9.35 -13.27 -29.91
C SER A 49 -8.64 -12.01 -30.37
N VAL A 50 -7.35 -12.11 -30.65
CA VAL A 50 -6.50 -11.05 -31.19
C VAL A 50 -7.00 -10.63 -32.58
N LYS A 51 -7.12 -9.33 -32.79
CA LYS A 51 -7.51 -8.71 -34.06
C LYS A 51 -6.30 -8.06 -34.72
N THR A 52 -6.40 -7.81 -36.02
CA THR A 52 -5.37 -7.07 -36.76
C THR A 52 -5.18 -5.67 -36.15
N GLY A 53 -3.92 -5.34 -35.80
CA GLY A 53 -3.56 -4.05 -35.19
C GLY A 53 -3.61 -4.02 -33.66
N ASP A 54 -3.95 -5.14 -33.02
CA ASP A 54 -3.86 -5.29 -31.57
C ASP A 54 -2.41 -5.30 -31.07
N SER A 55 -2.24 -4.84 -29.84
CA SER A 55 -1.03 -5.01 -29.05
C SER A 55 -1.42 -5.46 -27.64
N LEU A 56 -0.48 -6.06 -26.90
CA LEU A 56 -0.73 -6.47 -25.51
C LEU A 56 -1.18 -5.28 -24.64
N ASP A 57 -0.60 -4.11 -24.85
CA ASP A 57 -0.98 -2.89 -24.13
C ASP A 57 -2.43 -2.47 -24.45
N LYS A 58 -2.82 -2.46 -25.74
CA LYS A 58 -4.19 -2.13 -26.15
C LYS A 58 -5.20 -3.13 -25.56
N ILE A 59 -4.92 -4.43 -25.68
CA ILE A 59 -5.79 -5.49 -25.16
C ILE A 59 -5.90 -5.36 -23.64
N ALA A 60 -4.77 -5.23 -22.92
CA ALA A 60 -4.76 -5.09 -21.47
C ALA A 60 -5.65 -3.91 -21.02
N ARG A 61 -5.48 -2.73 -21.63
CA ARG A 61 -6.27 -1.54 -21.30
C ARG A 61 -7.75 -1.73 -21.60
N GLN A 62 -8.09 -2.21 -22.79
CA GLN A 62 -9.49 -2.41 -23.19
C GLN A 62 -10.23 -3.42 -22.31
N GLN A 63 -9.52 -4.46 -21.85
CA GLN A 63 -10.11 -5.54 -21.05
C GLN A 63 -10.00 -5.31 -19.53
N GLY A 64 -9.49 -4.16 -19.08
CA GLY A 64 -9.30 -3.87 -17.66
C GLY A 64 -8.31 -4.81 -16.99
N SER A 65 -7.20 -5.09 -17.69
CA SER A 65 -6.13 -6.00 -17.29
C SER A 65 -4.77 -5.29 -17.37
N THR A 66 -3.68 -6.03 -17.17
CA THR A 66 -2.31 -5.53 -17.30
C THR A 66 -1.49 -6.46 -18.19
N ILE A 67 -0.43 -5.92 -18.81
CA ILE A 67 0.47 -6.71 -19.65
C ILE A 67 1.10 -7.86 -18.84
N ASP A 68 1.46 -7.60 -17.58
CA ASP A 68 2.03 -8.62 -16.69
C ASP A 68 1.04 -9.78 -16.47
N THR A 69 -0.24 -9.47 -16.25
CA THR A 69 -1.29 -10.49 -16.11
C THR A 69 -1.48 -11.28 -17.39
N LEU A 70 -1.49 -10.64 -18.56
CA LEU A 70 -1.58 -11.33 -19.86
C LEU A 70 -0.40 -12.29 -20.05
N ARG A 71 0.83 -11.82 -19.86
CA ARG A 71 2.03 -12.66 -20.02
C ARG A 71 2.10 -13.81 -19.02
N ALA A 72 1.60 -13.60 -17.81
CA ALA A 72 1.56 -14.64 -16.78
C ALA A 72 0.55 -15.75 -17.13
N LEU A 73 -0.54 -15.42 -17.82
CA LEU A 73 -1.58 -16.39 -18.21
C LEU A 73 -1.30 -17.05 -19.57
N ASP A 74 -0.59 -16.37 -20.45
CA ASP A 74 -0.19 -16.85 -21.77
C ASP A 74 1.35 -16.94 -21.87
N PRO A 75 2.00 -17.89 -21.15
CA PRO A 75 3.45 -18.03 -21.18
C PRO A 75 3.92 -18.35 -22.60
N GLY A 76 4.99 -17.67 -23.05
CA GLY A 76 5.51 -17.82 -24.41
C GLY A 76 4.81 -16.94 -25.45
N ILE A 77 3.90 -16.05 -25.05
CA ILE A 77 3.33 -15.05 -25.93
C ILE A 77 4.40 -14.12 -26.49
N GLY A 78 4.67 -14.26 -27.79
CA GLY A 78 5.59 -13.41 -28.56
C GLY A 78 4.83 -12.35 -29.34
N THR A 79 5.19 -12.21 -30.62
CA THR A 79 4.46 -11.34 -31.56
C THR A 79 3.03 -11.84 -31.73
N LEU A 80 2.06 -10.96 -31.47
CA LEU A 80 0.64 -11.26 -31.61
C LEU A 80 0.27 -11.55 -33.07
N ARG A 81 -0.52 -12.61 -33.28
CA ARG A 81 -1.06 -12.98 -34.59
C ARG A 81 -2.59 -12.87 -34.57
N PRO A 82 -3.22 -12.26 -35.59
CA PRO A 82 -4.68 -12.24 -35.68
C PRO A 82 -5.28 -13.66 -35.58
N GLY A 83 -6.38 -13.80 -34.84
CA GLY A 83 -7.04 -15.07 -34.56
C GLY A 83 -6.48 -15.84 -33.37
N GLN A 84 -5.33 -15.46 -32.82
CA GLN A 84 -4.81 -16.03 -31.58
C GLN A 84 -5.78 -15.75 -30.42
N VAL A 85 -6.06 -16.74 -29.58
CA VAL A 85 -6.88 -16.56 -28.37
C VAL A 85 -5.95 -16.35 -27.17
N LEU A 86 -6.19 -15.29 -26.41
CA LEU A 86 -5.44 -14.93 -25.20
C LEU A 86 -6.31 -15.04 -23.97
N LYS A 87 -5.71 -15.51 -22.87
CA LYS A 87 -6.36 -15.58 -21.57
C LYS A 87 -6.03 -14.35 -20.76
N TYR A 88 -7.04 -13.75 -20.15
CA TYR A 88 -6.83 -12.61 -19.28
C TYR A 88 -7.66 -12.70 -18.00
N ARG A 89 -7.19 -11.96 -16.98
CA ARG A 89 -7.96 -11.64 -15.77
C ARG A 89 -7.99 -10.14 -15.61
N LYS A 90 -9.01 -9.62 -14.94
CA LYS A 90 -9.04 -8.20 -14.58
C LYS A 90 -7.93 -7.91 -13.56
N ALA A 91 -7.21 -6.83 -13.80
CA ALA A 91 -6.09 -6.40 -12.98
C ALA A 91 -5.82 -4.92 -13.27
N ALA A 92 -5.27 -4.22 -12.28
CA ALA A 92 -4.88 -2.84 -12.43
C ALA A 92 -3.48 -2.61 -11.85
N ILE A 93 -2.74 -1.69 -12.45
CA ILE A 93 -1.51 -1.20 -11.85
C ILE A 93 -1.88 -0.38 -10.62
N ARG A 94 -1.43 -0.81 -9.45
CA ARG A 94 -1.65 -0.11 -8.18
C ARG A 94 -0.34 0.10 -7.45
N LYS A 95 -0.26 1.19 -6.69
CA LYS A 95 0.80 1.39 -5.71
C LYS A 95 0.57 0.44 -4.54
N VAL A 96 1.44 -0.56 -4.39
CA VAL A 96 1.37 -1.56 -3.32
C VAL A 96 2.54 -1.41 -2.36
N ILE A 97 2.35 -1.82 -1.12
CA ILE A 97 3.43 -1.94 -0.14
C ILE A 97 4.21 -3.21 -0.48
N ILE A 98 5.50 -3.06 -0.79
CA ILE A 98 6.40 -4.17 -1.12
C ILE A 98 7.34 -4.52 0.03
N GLY A 99 7.29 -3.76 1.11
CA GLY A 99 8.11 -3.98 2.29
C GLY A 99 8.05 -2.79 3.22
N TRP A 100 8.75 -2.93 4.34
CA TRP A 100 8.80 -1.92 5.39
C TRP A 100 10.26 -1.60 5.68
N GLN A 101 10.56 -0.32 5.86
CA GLN A 101 11.80 0.09 6.50
C GLN A 101 11.84 -0.49 7.93
N PRO A 102 13.00 -0.92 8.44
CA PRO A 102 13.10 -1.44 9.80
C PRO A 102 12.52 -0.45 10.81
N MET A 103 11.65 -0.91 11.71
CA MET A 103 11.04 -0.08 12.76
C MET A 103 12.02 0.20 13.91
N THR A 104 13.13 0.86 13.60
CA THR A 104 14.11 1.34 14.59
C THR A 104 13.79 2.78 14.98
N THR A 105 14.14 3.18 16.20
CA THR A 105 14.02 4.57 16.68
C THR A 105 14.71 5.57 15.75
N ALA A 106 15.86 5.19 15.18
CA ALA A 106 16.58 5.96 14.17
C ALA A 106 15.74 6.17 12.89
N ASN A 107 15.15 5.09 12.35
CA ASN A 107 14.29 5.20 11.16
C ASN A 107 13.00 5.97 11.44
N VAL A 108 12.40 5.81 12.62
CA VAL A 108 11.23 6.61 13.03
C VAL A 108 11.60 8.09 13.09
N GLY A 109 12.71 8.46 13.73
CA GLY A 109 13.20 9.84 13.74
C GLY A 109 13.42 10.40 12.34
N ARG A 110 14.13 9.65 11.49
CA ARG A 110 14.45 10.06 10.12
C ARG A 110 13.23 10.14 9.21
N LEU A 111 12.25 9.25 9.35
CA LEU A 111 11.18 9.09 8.37
C LEU A 111 9.85 9.66 8.83
N TYR A 112 9.54 9.73 10.13
CA TYR A 112 8.28 10.28 10.64
C TYR A 112 8.41 11.74 11.06
N ASN A 113 9.49 12.12 11.75
CA ASN A 113 9.69 13.46 12.31
C ASN A 113 11.06 14.07 11.96
N THR A 114 11.18 14.55 10.73
CA THR A 114 12.45 14.93 10.07
C THR A 114 13.12 16.21 10.57
N LYS A 115 12.49 16.99 11.46
CA LYS A 115 13.02 18.31 11.87
C LYS A 115 14.30 18.20 12.71
N ALA A 116 14.45 17.13 13.48
CA ALA A 116 15.63 16.86 14.31
C ALA A 116 15.72 15.34 14.56
N PRO A 117 16.07 14.55 13.53
CA PRO A 117 15.89 13.10 13.55
C PRO A 117 16.69 12.41 14.65
N ASP A 118 17.93 12.85 14.90
CA ASP A 118 18.81 12.25 15.93
C ASP A 118 18.30 12.54 17.35
N THR A 119 17.92 13.79 17.60
CA THR A 119 17.32 14.18 18.89
C THR A 119 16.01 13.44 19.14
N TYR A 120 15.22 13.22 18.09
CA TYR A 120 13.96 12.49 18.20
C TYR A 120 14.20 11.00 18.45
N ALA A 121 15.15 10.38 17.75
CA ALA A 121 15.55 8.98 17.98
C ALA A 121 15.97 8.75 19.43
N LYS A 122 16.83 9.63 19.99
CA LYS A 122 17.26 9.55 21.40
C LYS A 122 16.09 9.58 22.40
N LYS A 123 15.06 10.39 22.13
CA LYS A 123 13.84 10.44 22.97
C LYS A 123 13.08 9.12 22.92
N LEU A 124 12.97 8.53 21.73
CA LEU A 124 12.32 7.24 21.55
C LEU A 124 13.12 6.10 22.20
N ASP A 125 14.45 6.11 22.08
CA ASP A 125 15.32 5.13 22.74
C ASP A 125 15.11 5.16 24.26
N TYR A 126 15.11 6.36 24.85
CA TYR A 126 14.84 6.54 26.27
C TYR A 126 13.45 6.03 26.67
N ALA A 127 12.40 6.39 25.92
CA ALA A 127 11.03 5.97 26.21
C ALA A 127 10.89 4.45 26.11
N LEU A 128 11.43 3.84 25.05
CA LEU A 128 11.37 2.40 24.81
C LEU A 128 12.10 1.64 25.92
N ALA A 129 13.31 2.07 26.30
CA ALA A 129 14.05 1.46 27.39
C ALA A 129 13.28 1.54 28.71
N THR A 130 12.67 2.69 29.01
CA THR A 130 11.87 2.89 30.23
C THR A 130 10.65 1.96 30.26
N ILE A 131 9.94 1.82 29.13
CA ILE A 131 8.79 0.92 29.01
C ILE A 131 9.22 -0.54 29.21
N GLN A 132 10.33 -0.95 28.59
CA GLN A 132 10.84 -2.32 28.70
C GLN A 132 11.31 -2.68 30.12
N GLN A 133 11.87 -1.71 30.84
CA GLN A 133 12.30 -1.88 32.23
C GLN A 133 11.12 -1.98 33.20
N ARG A 134 10.01 -1.28 32.90
CA ARG A 134 8.75 -1.43 33.63
C ARG A 134 7.98 -2.65 33.09
N LYS A 135 8.40 -3.86 33.48
CA LYS A 135 7.52 -5.04 33.42
C LYS A 135 6.17 -4.64 34.02
N GLU A 136 5.08 -4.77 33.26
CA GLU A 136 3.75 -4.41 33.72
C GLU A 136 3.47 -5.06 35.08
N PRO A 137 2.87 -4.35 36.06
CA PRO A 137 2.30 -5.05 37.21
C PRO A 137 1.25 -6.02 36.67
N VAL A 138 1.30 -7.28 37.11
CA VAL A 138 0.26 -8.26 36.82
C VAL A 138 -1.06 -7.64 37.32
N CYS A 139 -1.95 -7.27 36.40
CA CYS A 139 -3.29 -6.85 36.75
C CYS A 139 -4.00 -8.05 37.38
N THR A 140 -4.07 -8.10 38.71
CA THR A 140 -4.98 -9.03 39.41
C THR A 140 -6.41 -8.58 39.14
N ARG A 141 -7.20 -9.53 38.61
CA ARG A 141 -8.58 -9.39 38.17
C ARG A 141 -9.55 -9.14 39.33
#